data_AF-A0A963ZXK3-F1
#
_entry.id   AF-A0A963ZXK3-F1
#
_cell.length_a   1.000
_cell.length_b   1.000
_cell.length_c   1.000
_cell.angle_alpha   90.00
_cell.angle_beta   90.00
_cell.angle_gamma   90.00
#
_symmetry.space_group_name_H-M   'P 1'
#
loop_
_entity.id
_entity.type
_entity.pdbx_description
1 polymer ?
#
loop_
_entity_poly.entity_id
_entity_poly.type
_entity_poly.pdbx_seq_one_letter_code
_entity_poly.pdbx_strand_id
1 'polypeptide(L)'
;MTNKEFYIGWEDRAPAGVAAKTRQVVLVLVALAVVAGAVFIFGQRQFANSTFELGQLRTLEGVLFTDPIPSLKILAGKDASGQNQFQRVLLVGFGKHSALPTLTAIQEAQGQEIDGKGVRLEGQLIYYDGLLAMELTKGEAAFKGFTDANLQDYFTLPKDLGSAIFQGEIMDPKCYLGAMRPAEGKPHRSCAIRCIAGGIPPLFRSATADDQRQYFFLLGYDGRAINGEIAEYMADDILFCGRMEKWDDWLIVKMDTGKGIHRTNPWWKKDTSIPMCGS
;
A
#
# COMPACT_ATOMS: atom_id res chain seq x y z
N MET A 1 38.05 41.48 46.63
CA MET A 1 37.97 41.59 45.16
C MET A 1 38.31 40.23 44.59
N THR A 2 37.32 39.46 44.13
CA THR A 2 37.55 38.15 43.52
C THR A 2 38.10 38.35 42.11
N ASN A 3 39.34 37.92 41.87
CA ASN A 3 39.97 37.95 40.55
C ASN A 3 39.11 37.11 39.60
N LYS A 4 38.56 37.73 38.55
CA LYS A 4 37.86 36.98 37.49
C LYS A 4 38.93 36.30 36.63
N GLU A 5 38.98 34.97 36.69
CA GLU A 5 39.78 34.19 35.73
C GLU A 5 39.29 34.50 34.31
N PHE A 6 40.21 34.87 33.42
CA PHE A 6 39.95 35.17 32.02
C PHE A 6 40.99 34.44 31.16
N TYR A 7 40.55 33.83 30.07
CA TYR A 7 41.41 33.08 29.18
C TYR A 7 42.19 34.03 28.25
N ILE A 8 43.51 33.84 28.16
CA ILE A 8 44.39 34.62 27.29
C ILE A 8 44.87 33.72 26.14
N GLY A 9 44.57 34.10 24.90
CA GLY A 9 44.70 33.21 23.73
C GLY A 9 46.12 32.83 23.29
N TRP A 10 47.17 33.41 23.87
CA TRP A 10 48.58 33.04 23.60
C TRP A 10 49.19 32.15 24.69
N GLU A 11 48.45 31.86 25.76
CA GLU A 11 48.91 31.03 26.86
C GLU A 11 48.65 29.54 26.57
N ASP A 12 49.65 28.68 26.75
CA ASP A 12 49.58 27.27 26.36
C ASP A 12 48.51 26.46 27.13
N ARG A 13 48.04 26.98 28.27
CA ARG A 13 47.05 26.31 29.13
C ARG A 13 46.01 27.30 29.62
N ALA A 14 44.74 26.93 29.50
CA ALA A 14 43.65 27.68 30.09
C ALA A 14 43.74 27.65 31.64
N PRO A 15 43.33 28.73 32.33
CA PRO A 15 43.15 28.73 33.77
C PRO A 15 42.27 27.57 34.23
N ALA A 16 42.58 26.99 35.40
CA ALA A 16 41.98 25.74 35.86
C ALA A 16 40.43 25.80 35.94
N GLY A 17 39.86 26.94 36.35
CA GLY A 17 38.40 27.12 36.40
C GLY A 17 37.74 27.20 35.02
N VAL A 18 38.42 27.80 34.03
CA VAL A 18 37.95 27.84 32.63
C VAL A 18 38.04 26.45 32.01
N ALA A 19 39.16 25.74 32.19
CA ALA A 19 39.33 24.39 31.67
C ALA A 19 38.31 23.39 32.24
N ALA A 20 38.03 23.47 33.54
CA ALA A 20 37.03 22.64 34.20
C ALA A 20 35.60 22.89 33.67
N LYS A 21 35.22 24.18 33.50
CA LYS A 21 33.92 24.55 32.92
C LYS A 21 33.80 24.09 31.48
N THR A 22 34.82 24.30 30.65
CA THR A 22 34.81 23.83 29.25
C THR A 22 34.70 22.31 29.18
N ARG A 23 35.43 21.57 30.02
CA ARG A 23 35.31 20.10 30.08
C ARG A 23 33.90 19.66 30.47
N GLN A 24 33.28 20.32 31.45
CA GLN A 24 31.90 20.04 31.85
C GLN A 24 30.92 20.30 30.70
N VAL A 25 31.06 21.44 30.01
CA VAL A 25 30.23 21.77 28.84
C VAL A 25 30.39 20.73 27.73
N VAL A 26 31.62 20.33 27.41
CA VAL A 26 31.88 19.30 26.39
C VAL A 26 31.25 17.97 26.79
N LEU A 27 31.38 17.53 28.05
CA LEU A 27 30.74 16.30 28.53
C LEU A 27 29.21 16.36 28.44
N VAL A 28 28.62 17.51 28.75
CA VAL A 28 27.16 17.73 28.61
C VAL A 28 26.75 17.67 27.14
N LEU A 29 27.51 18.30 26.24
CA LEU A 29 27.21 18.25 24.80
C LEU A 29 27.33 16.84 24.23
N VAL A 30 28.35 16.08 24.64
CA VAL A 30 28.50 14.67 24.25
C VAL A 30 27.33 13.84 24.78
N ALA A 31 26.94 14.03 26.04
CA ALA A 31 25.78 13.35 26.62
C ALA A 31 24.48 13.70 25.87
N LEU A 32 24.26 14.97 25.54
CA LEU A 32 23.12 15.42 24.74
C LEU A 32 23.11 14.80 23.35
N ALA A 33 24.26 14.69 22.68
CA ALA A 33 24.38 14.05 21.37
C ALA A 33 24.00 12.56 21.44
N VAL A 34 24.46 11.84 22.48
CA VAL A 34 24.10 10.43 22.71
C VAL A 34 22.60 10.29 22.99
N VAL A 35 22.02 11.16 23.83
CA VAL A 35 20.58 11.15 24.11
C VAL A 35 19.77 11.45 22.87
N ALA A 36 20.16 12.44 22.07
CA ALA A 36 19.50 12.76 20.80
C ALA A 36 19.58 11.58 19.82
N GLY A 37 20.74 10.92 19.72
CA GLY A 37 20.91 9.71 18.93
C GLY A 37 20.01 8.57 19.39
N ALA A 38 19.92 8.34 20.70
CA ALA A 38 19.02 7.35 21.28
C ALA A 38 17.55 7.68 20.97
N VAL A 39 17.11 8.92 21.21
CA VAL A 39 15.75 9.39 20.89
C VAL A 39 15.44 9.21 19.40
N PHE A 40 16.41 9.46 18.52
CA PHE A 40 16.24 9.27 17.09
C PHE A 40 16.09 7.79 16.72
N ILE A 41 16.92 6.91 17.29
CA ILE A 41 16.84 5.45 17.08
C ILE A 41 15.49 4.90 17.58
N PHE A 42 15.08 5.28 18.79
CA PHE A 42 13.82 4.81 19.38
C PHE A 42 12.57 5.51 18.79
N GLY A 43 12.73 6.68 18.18
CA GLY A 43 11.66 7.43 17.52
C GLY A 43 11.43 7.01 16.06
N GLN A 44 12.38 6.32 15.43
CA GLN A 44 12.18 5.77 14.09
C GLN A 44 11.25 4.54 14.15
N ARG A 45 10.16 4.57 13.39
CA ARG A 45 9.30 3.40 13.18
C ARG A 45 10.13 2.30 12.51
N GLN A 46 10.09 1.09 13.04
CA GLN A 46 10.74 -0.07 12.40
C GLN A 46 10.16 -0.27 11.00
N PHE A 47 11.03 -0.54 10.02
CA PHE A 47 10.59 -0.95 8.69
C PHE A 47 9.75 -2.22 8.83
N ALA A 48 8.50 -2.19 8.37
CA ALA A 48 7.60 -3.33 8.48
C ALA A 48 8.12 -4.55 7.68
N ASN A 49 7.67 -5.78 7.92
CA ASN A 49 8.17 -6.96 7.19
C ASN A 49 7.44 -7.13 5.85
N SER A 50 7.99 -6.62 4.72
CA SER A 50 7.51 -6.96 3.36
C SER A 50 8.62 -7.59 2.56
N THR A 51 8.21 -8.52 1.70
CA THR A 51 9.10 -9.28 0.84
C THR A 51 8.75 -8.92 -0.60
N PHE A 52 9.69 -8.29 -1.28
CA PHE A 52 9.66 -8.16 -2.73
C PHE A 52 10.73 -9.11 -3.27
N GLU A 53 10.31 -10.17 -3.97
CA GLU A 53 11.24 -11.17 -4.53
C GLU A 53 11.93 -10.64 -5.79
N LEU A 54 12.71 -9.56 -5.62
CA LEU A 54 13.45 -8.89 -6.69
C LEU A 54 14.31 -9.90 -7.45
N GLY A 55 14.01 -10.06 -8.73
CA GLY A 55 14.77 -10.92 -9.64
C GLY A 55 14.48 -12.43 -9.53
N GLN A 56 13.52 -12.86 -8.71
CA GLN A 56 13.02 -14.24 -8.74
C GLN A 56 11.69 -14.27 -9.48
N LEU A 57 11.72 -14.77 -10.73
CA LEU A 57 10.51 -15.00 -11.48
C LEU A 57 9.78 -16.23 -10.91
N ARG A 58 8.50 -16.04 -10.63
CA ARG A 58 7.58 -17.09 -10.18
C ARG A 58 6.50 -17.23 -11.21
N THR A 59 6.10 -18.48 -11.42
CA THR A 59 5.00 -18.82 -12.29
C THR A 59 3.81 -19.24 -11.44
N LEU A 60 2.69 -18.54 -11.57
CA LEU A 60 1.44 -18.88 -10.92
C LEU A 60 0.41 -19.36 -11.95
N GLU A 61 -0.46 -20.24 -11.49
CA GLU A 61 -1.54 -20.83 -12.28
C GLU A 61 -2.87 -20.56 -11.57
N GLY A 62 -3.87 -20.13 -12.34
CA GLY A 62 -5.19 -19.82 -11.82
C GLY A 62 -6.12 -19.28 -12.91
N VAL A 63 -7.30 -18.80 -12.49
CA VAL A 63 -8.27 -18.17 -13.40
C VAL A 63 -8.02 -16.67 -13.45
N LEU A 64 -7.81 -16.14 -14.66
CA LEU A 64 -7.56 -14.72 -14.89
C LEU A 64 -8.87 -13.92 -14.85
N PHE A 65 -8.83 -12.78 -14.15
CA PHE A 65 -9.84 -11.75 -14.21
C PHE A 65 -9.17 -10.43 -14.58
N THR A 66 -9.69 -9.73 -15.57
CA THR A 66 -9.16 -8.47 -16.10
C THR A 66 -9.97 -7.27 -15.60
N ASP A 67 -11.26 -7.46 -15.32
CA ASP A 67 -12.18 -6.42 -14.85
C ASP A 67 -12.83 -6.80 -13.51
N PRO A 68 -13.12 -5.83 -12.62
CA PRO A 68 -12.64 -4.43 -12.62
C PRO A 68 -11.24 -4.28 -12.02
N ILE A 69 -10.71 -5.33 -11.39
CA ILE A 69 -9.38 -5.35 -10.77
C ILE A 69 -8.62 -6.54 -11.37
N PRO A 70 -7.57 -6.29 -12.19
CA PRO A 70 -6.75 -7.34 -12.77
C PRO A 70 -6.19 -8.26 -11.68
N SER A 71 -6.61 -9.53 -11.70
CA SER A 71 -6.26 -10.49 -10.67
C SER A 71 -6.16 -11.91 -11.22
N LEU A 72 -5.29 -12.70 -10.61
CA LEU A 72 -5.25 -14.15 -10.82
C LEU A 72 -5.83 -14.83 -9.60
N LYS A 73 -6.92 -15.57 -9.78
CA LYS A 73 -7.56 -16.33 -8.71
C LYS A 73 -6.95 -17.72 -8.63
N ILE A 74 -6.35 -18.03 -7.49
CA ILE A 74 -5.64 -19.29 -7.23
C ILE A 74 -6.33 -20.08 -6.12
N LEU A 75 -6.21 -21.40 -6.16
CA LEU A 75 -6.67 -22.27 -5.09
C LEU A 75 -5.70 -22.18 -3.90
N ALA A 76 -6.15 -21.64 -2.77
CA ALA A 76 -5.35 -21.50 -1.56
C ALA A 76 -5.39 -22.77 -0.69
N GLY A 77 -6.45 -23.57 -0.82
CA GLY A 77 -6.60 -24.83 -0.11
C GLY A 77 -8.05 -25.25 0.03
N LYS A 78 -8.33 -26.05 1.06
CA LYS A 78 -9.69 -26.43 1.46
C LYS A 78 -9.90 -26.11 2.93
N ASP A 79 -11.10 -25.68 3.28
CA ASP A 79 -11.47 -25.51 4.68
C ASP A 79 -11.78 -26.85 5.38
N ALA A 80 -12.10 -26.79 6.66
CA ALA A 80 -12.44 -27.97 7.46
C ALA A 80 -13.67 -28.74 6.95
N SER A 81 -14.53 -28.10 6.15
CA SER A 81 -15.68 -28.75 5.50
C SER A 81 -15.36 -29.31 4.11
N GLY A 82 -14.10 -29.20 3.67
CA GLY A 82 -13.64 -29.65 2.36
C GLY A 82 -13.98 -28.71 1.21
N GLN A 83 -14.50 -27.51 1.48
CA GLN A 83 -14.80 -26.50 0.45
C GLN A 83 -13.52 -25.78 0.03
N ASN A 84 -13.40 -25.54 -1.27
CA ASN A 84 -12.26 -24.81 -1.83
C ASN A 84 -12.21 -23.38 -1.30
N GLN A 85 -11.04 -22.97 -0.85
CA GLN A 85 -10.72 -21.61 -0.45
C GLN A 85 -9.83 -21.00 -1.52
N PHE A 86 -10.16 -19.79 -1.94
CA PHE A 86 -9.46 -19.10 -3.01
C PHE A 86 -8.74 -17.87 -2.49
N GLN A 87 -7.63 -17.55 -3.15
CA GLN A 87 -6.90 -16.32 -2.95
C GLN A 87 -6.82 -15.57 -4.28
N ARG A 88 -6.97 -14.24 -4.24
CA ARG A 88 -6.77 -13.36 -5.38
C ARG A 88 -5.41 -12.71 -5.30
N VAL A 89 -4.63 -12.90 -6.35
CA VAL A 89 -3.34 -12.24 -6.54
C VAL A 89 -3.55 -11.01 -7.40
N LEU A 90 -3.23 -9.82 -6.87
CA LEU A 90 -3.33 -8.58 -7.64
C LEU A 90 -2.30 -8.60 -8.78
N LEU A 91 -2.74 -8.39 -10.01
CA LEU A 91 -1.82 -8.27 -11.14
C LEU A 91 -1.47 -6.81 -11.37
N VAL A 92 -0.18 -6.50 -11.35
CA VAL A 92 0.34 -5.17 -11.72
C VAL A 92 1.31 -5.30 -12.88
N GLY A 93 1.38 -4.27 -13.73
CA GLY A 93 2.32 -4.22 -14.84
C GLY A 93 3.69 -3.73 -14.39
N PHE A 94 4.66 -3.84 -15.28
CA PHE A 94 6.00 -3.30 -15.04
C PHE A 94 5.98 -1.78 -14.82
N GLY A 95 6.76 -1.28 -13.86
CA GLY A 95 6.88 0.16 -13.62
C GLY A 95 5.65 0.77 -12.92
N LYS A 96 5.05 1.83 -13.46
CA LYS A 96 3.91 2.53 -12.83
C LYS A 96 2.60 2.29 -13.56
N HIS A 97 2.40 1.08 -14.07
CA HIS A 97 1.28 0.75 -14.93
C HIS A 97 0.48 -0.44 -14.37
N SER A 98 -0.81 -0.44 -14.70
CA SER A 98 -1.70 -1.59 -14.57
C SER A 98 -1.15 -2.83 -15.27
N ALA A 99 -1.63 -4.02 -14.91
CA ALA A 99 -1.40 -5.23 -15.69
C ALA A 99 -2.15 -5.22 -17.03
N LEU A 100 -3.20 -4.40 -17.18
CA LEU A 100 -4.07 -4.39 -18.36
C LEU A 100 -3.30 -4.28 -19.68
N PRO A 101 -2.34 -3.36 -19.90
CA PRO A 101 -1.61 -3.30 -21.17
C PRO A 101 -0.86 -4.60 -21.52
N THR A 102 -0.28 -5.27 -20.52
CA THR A 102 0.38 -6.58 -20.72
C THR A 102 -0.65 -7.65 -21.06
N LEU A 103 -1.79 -7.67 -20.36
CA LEU A 103 -2.86 -8.65 -20.57
C LEU A 103 -3.53 -8.45 -21.94
N THR A 104 -3.74 -7.20 -22.37
CA THR A 104 -4.24 -6.86 -23.71
C THR A 104 -3.28 -7.35 -24.78
N ALA A 105 -1.96 -7.10 -24.64
CA ALA A 105 -0.97 -7.61 -25.59
C ALA A 105 -0.96 -9.14 -25.67
N ILE A 106 -1.10 -9.83 -24.53
CA ILE A 106 -1.25 -11.28 -24.49
C ILE A 106 -2.51 -11.72 -25.25
N GLN A 107 -3.66 -11.09 -24.99
CA GLN A 107 -4.93 -11.42 -25.64
C GLN A 107 -4.83 -11.26 -27.17
N GLU A 108 -4.26 -10.14 -27.63
CA GLU A 108 -4.05 -9.87 -29.05
C GLU A 108 -3.14 -10.92 -29.70
N ALA A 109 -2.06 -11.30 -29.03
CA ALA A 109 -1.12 -12.30 -29.52
C ALA A 109 -1.71 -13.72 -29.56
N GLN A 110 -2.56 -14.08 -28.59
CA GLN A 110 -3.23 -15.38 -28.56
C GLN A 110 -4.43 -15.45 -29.52
N GLY A 111 -4.98 -14.31 -29.94
CA GLY A 111 -6.13 -14.25 -30.83
C GLY A 111 -7.42 -14.80 -30.23
N GLN A 112 -7.51 -14.90 -28.90
CA GLN A 112 -8.69 -15.37 -28.17
C GLN A 112 -8.81 -14.71 -26.80
N GLU A 113 -10.03 -14.66 -26.27
CA GLU A 113 -10.32 -14.12 -24.94
C GLU A 113 -9.59 -14.89 -23.85
N ILE A 114 -8.88 -14.16 -22.99
CA ILE A 114 -8.13 -14.72 -21.85
C ILE A 114 -8.83 -14.48 -20.51
N ASP A 115 -9.78 -13.55 -20.46
CA ASP A 115 -10.59 -13.29 -19.27
C ASP A 115 -11.45 -14.52 -18.92
N GLY A 116 -11.52 -14.86 -17.64
CA GLY A 116 -12.19 -16.05 -17.15
C GLY A 116 -11.53 -17.38 -17.55
N LYS A 117 -10.34 -17.38 -18.16
CA LYS A 117 -9.63 -18.61 -18.54
C LYS A 117 -8.60 -19.02 -17.48
N GLY A 118 -8.39 -20.33 -17.37
CA GLY A 118 -7.22 -20.91 -16.71
C GLY A 118 -5.96 -20.56 -17.47
N VAL A 119 -5.04 -19.87 -16.81
CA VAL A 119 -3.79 -19.40 -17.41
C VAL A 119 -2.63 -19.60 -16.45
N ARG A 120 -1.44 -19.66 -17.03
CA ARG A 120 -0.17 -19.63 -16.31
C ARG A 120 0.56 -18.32 -16.62
N LEU A 121 0.82 -17.53 -15.58
CA LEU A 121 1.47 -16.23 -15.69
C LEU A 121 2.80 -16.21 -14.92
N GLU A 122 3.80 -15.57 -15.49
CA GLU A 122 5.12 -15.38 -14.88
C GLU A 122 5.35 -13.91 -14.49
N GLY A 123 5.82 -13.71 -13.27
CA GLY A 123 6.14 -12.39 -12.74
C GLY A 123 6.91 -12.46 -11.43
N GLN A 124 7.16 -11.29 -10.84
CA GLN A 124 7.79 -11.14 -9.53
C GLN A 124 6.71 -10.99 -8.46
N LEU A 125 6.80 -11.75 -7.37
CA LEU A 125 5.86 -11.66 -6.26
C LEU A 125 6.20 -10.48 -5.32
N ILE A 126 5.16 -9.79 -4.89
CA ILE A 126 5.21 -8.72 -3.91
C ILE A 126 4.22 -9.07 -2.81
N TYR A 127 4.70 -9.26 -1.58
CA TYR A 127 3.85 -9.62 -0.46
C TYR A 127 4.12 -8.75 0.77
N TYR A 128 3.04 -8.27 1.37
CA TYR A 128 3.08 -7.52 2.61
C TYR A 128 1.74 -7.60 3.34
N ASP A 129 1.80 -7.85 4.64
CA ASP A 129 0.65 -7.73 5.55
C ASP A 129 -0.61 -8.47 5.05
N GLY A 130 -0.43 -9.71 4.59
CA GLY A 130 -1.53 -10.54 4.07
C GLY A 130 -1.87 -10.34 2.59
N LEU A 131 -1.45 -9.24 1.97
CA LEU A 131 -1.74 -8.93 0.58
C LEU A 131 -0.65 -9.45 -0.37
N LEU A 132 -1.08 -10.11 -1.44
CA LEU A 132 -0.21 -10.67 -2.48
C LEU A 132 -0.49 -10.00 -3.83
N ALA A 133 0.56 -9.49 -4.45
CA ALA A 133 0.55 -8.99 -5.82
C ALA A 133 1.65 -9.68 -6.65
N MET A 134 1.46 -9.68 -7.96
CA MET A 134 2.45 -10.12 -8.93
C MET A 134 2.69 -9.01 -9.95
N GLU A 135 3.94 -8.54 -10.04
CA GLU A 135 4.38 -7.73 -11.17
C GLU A 135 4.63 -8.65 -12.36
N LEU A 136 3.79 -8.56 -13.38
CA LEU A 136 3.93 -9.37 -14.59
C LEU A 136 5.23 -9.05 -15.32
N THR A 137 5.83 -10.10 -15.89
CA THR A 137 6.91 -9.94 -16.88
C THR A 137 6.43 -9.05 -18.03
N LYS A 138 7.33 -8.33 -18.69
CA LYS A 138 6.96 -7.42 -19.77
C LYS A 138 6.42 -8.16 -20.99
N GLY A 139 5.28 -7.70 -21.48
CA GLY A 139 4.68 -8.17 -22.73
C GLY A 139 4.27 -9.65 -22.68
N GLU A 140 4.25 -10.28 -23.86
CA GLU A 140 3.79 -11.65 -24.04
C GLU A 140 4.60 -12.70 -23.26
N ALA A 141 5.85 -12.38 -22.89
CA ALA A 141 6.70 -13.29 -22.12
C ALA A 141 6.12 -13.65 -20.74
N ALA A 142 5.21 -12.82 -20.20
CA ALA A 142 4.48 -13.16 -18.99
C ALA A 142 3.52 -14.35 -19.15
N PHE A 143 3.05 -14.63 -20.36
CA PHE A 143 2.11 -15.73 -20.60
C PHE A 143 2.85 -17.05 -20.84
N LYS A 144 2.53 -18.09 -20.08
CA LYS A 144 3.13 -19.43 -20.17
C LYS A 144 2.17 -20.50 -20.68
N GLY A 145 0.99 -20.10 -21.12
CA GLY A 145 -0.01 -20.99 -21.69
C GLY A 145 -1.31 -21.05 -20.90
N PHE A 146 -2.30 -21.68 -21.52
CA PHE A 146 -3.57 -22.03 -20.89
C PHE A 146 -3.44 -23.26 -20.01
N THR A 147 -4.39 -23.41 -19.09
CA THR A 147 -4.47 -24.55 -18.18
C THR A 147 -5.90 -25.07 -18.13
N ASP A 148 -6.09 -26.24 -17.51
CA ASP A 148 -7.40 -26.87 -17.39
C ASP A 148 -8.29 -26.21 -16.31
N ALA A 149 -7.78 -25.19 -15.60
CA ALA A 149 -8.56 -24.45 -14.62
C ALA A 149 -9.74 -23.75 -15.30
N ASN A 150 -10.95 -24.04 -14.82
CA ASN A 150 -12.18 -23.49 -15.38
C ASN A 150 -12.82 -22.49 -14.41
N LEU A 151 -13.34 -21.39 -14.95
CA LEU A 151 -14.10 -20.39 -14.20
C LEU A 151 -15.20 -21.01 -13.32
N GLN A 152 -15.88 -22.06 -13.78
CA GLN A 152 -16.96 -22.68 -13.01
C GLN A 152 -16.47 -23.26 -11.67
N ASP A 153 -15.29 -23.86 -11.64
CA ASP A 153 -14.71 -24.42 -10.42
C ASP A 153 -14.16 -23.34 -9.48
N TYR A 154 -13.94 -22.14 -10.02
CA TYR A 154 -13.39 -20.97 -9.34
C TYR A 154 -14.44 -19.90 -9.07
N PHE A 155 -15.70 -20.12 -9.41
CA PHE A 155 -16.74 -19.11 -9.28
C PHE A 155 -17.10 -18.90 -7.80
N THR A 156 -17.06 -17.65 -7.35
CA THR A 156 -17.58 -17.25 -6.04
C THR A 156 -18.35 -15.96 -6.19
N LEU A 157 -19.49 -15.87 -5.50
CA LEU A 157 -20.28 -14.65 -5.46
C LEU A 157 -19.69 -13.69 -4.43
N PRO A 158 -19.49 -12.41 -4.78
CA PRO A 158 -19.24 -11.36 -3.81
C PRO A 158 -20.25 -11.40 -2.67
N LYS A 159 -19.76 -11.40 -1.43
CA LYS A 159 -20.62 -11.29 -0.25
C LYS A 159 -20.76 -9.83 0.14
N ASP A 160 -21.97 -9.30 0.05
CA ASP A 160 -22.28 -7.97 0.56
C ASP A 160 -22.17 -7.93 2.09
N LEU A 161 -21.41 -6.96 2.60
CA LEU A 161 -21.19 -6.73 4.02
C LEU A 161 -21.89 -5.45 4.51
N GLY A 162 -22.62 -4.76 3.62
CA GLY A 162 -23.39 -3.57 3.94
C GLY A 162 -22.61 -2.26 3.79
N SER A 163 -23.26 -1.17 4.17
CA SER A 163 -22.70 0.19 4.09
C SER A 163 -22.06 0.62 5.40
N ALA A 164 -20.91 1.28 5.31
CA ALA A 164 -20.21 1.82 6.47
C ALA A 164 -19.47 3.12 6.12
N ILE A 165 -19.08 3.83 7.18
CA ILE A 165 -18.16 4.96 7.09
C ILE A 165 -16.74 4.42 7.20
N PHE A 166 -15.88 4.84 6.28
CA PHE A 166 -14.48 4.46 6.20
C PHE A 166 -13.60 5.67 6.48
N GLN A 167 -12.62 5.49 7.37
CA GLN A 167 -11.60 6.49 7.68
C GLN A 167 -10.21 5.88 7.53
N GLY A 168 -9.31 6.57 6.83
CA GLY A 168 -7.98 6.04 6.57
C GLY A 168 -7.33 6.67 5.35
N GLU A 169 -6.37 5.98 4.77
CA GLU A 169 -5.50 6.52 3.72
C GLU A 169 -5.65 5.75 2.40
N ILE A 170 -5.74 6.48 1.27
CA ILE A 170 -5.63 5.88 -0.06
C ILE A 170 -4.16 5.75 -0.46
N MET A 171 -3.77 4.56 -0.91
CA MET A 171 -2.41 4.14 -1.20
C MET A 171 -2.30 3.49 -2.58
N ASP A 172 -1.11 3.48 -3.14
CA ASP A 172 -0.76 2.64 -4.28
C ASP A 172 -0.35 1.24 -3.77
N PRO A 173 -1.06 0.16 -4.12
CA PRO A 173 -0.73 -1.17 -3.63
C PRO A 173 0.69 -1.59 -4.03
N LYS A 174 1.16 -1.25 -5.22
CA LYS A 174 2.47 -1.73 -5.69
C LYS A 174 3.63 -1.18 -4.84
N CYS A 175 3.64 0.13 -4.61
CA CYS A 175 4.63 0.73 -3.73
C CYS A 175 4.46 0.28 -2.29
N TYR A 176 3.21 0.23 -1.80
CA TYR A 176 2.90 -0.18 -0.43
C TYR A 176 3.39 -1.59 -0.10
N LEU A 177 3.20 -2.55 -1.01
CA LEU A 177 3.57 -3.94 -0.80
C LEU A 177 5.09 -4.18 -0.85
N GLY A 178 5.90 -3.30 -1.44
CA GLY A 178 7.36 -3.50 -1.39
C GLY A 178 8.22 -2.77 -2.39
N ALA A 179 7.67 -2.09 -3.40
CA ALA A 179 8.51 -1.35 -4.35
C ALA A 179 9.15 -0.07 -3.75
N MET A 180 8.62 0.45 -2.62
CA MET A 180 9.17 1.61 -1.92
C MET A 180 8.88 1.55 -0.42
N ARG A 181 9.81 2.04 0.41
CA ARG A 181 9.62 2.14 1.87
C ARG A 181 10.19 3.45 2.42
N PRO A 182 9.41 4.26 3.17
CA PRO A 182 7.97 4.12 3.41
C PRO A 182 7.15 4.47 2.17
N ALA A 183 6.06 3.73 1.92
CA ALA A 183 5.09 4.02 0.84
C ALA A 183 3.76 4.53 1.43
N GLU A 184 3.86 5.45 2.39
CA GLU A 184 2.73 6.08 3.07
C GLU A 184 2.95 7.59 3.21
N GLY A 185 1.86 8.33 3.32
CA GLY A 185 1.81 9.76 3.55
C GLY A 185 2.35 10.63 2.41
N LYS A 186 2.52 11.91 2.71
CA LYS A 186 2.91 12.95 1.75
C LYS A 186 4.17 12.64 0.92
N PRO A 187 5.25 12.05 1.47
CA PRO A 187 6.43 11.71 0.68
C PRO A 187 6.12 10.72 -0.47
N HIS A 188 5.12 9.86 -0.30
CA HIS A 188 4.73 8.86 -1.30
C HIS A 188 3.72 9.40 -2.33
N ARG A 189 3.01 10.49 -2.03
CA ARG A 189 1.88 11.01 -2.82
C ARG A 189 2.18 11.17 -4.31
N SER A 190 3.29 11.82 -4.68
CA SER A 190 3.64 12.04 -6.09
C SER A 190 3.94 10.74 -6.83
N CYS A 191 4.50 9.75 -6.13
CA CYS A 191 4.73 8.42 -6.67
C CYS A 191 3.40 7.69 -6.89
N ALA A 192 2.53 7.71 -5.87
CA ALA A 192 1.23 7.04 -5.86
C ALA A 192 0.29 7.57 -6.96
N ILE A 193 0.22 8.88 -7.13
CA ILE A 193 -0.58 9.53 -8.20
C ILE A 193 -0.18 8.97 -9.58
N ARG A 194 1.12 8.77 -9.83
CA ARG A 194 1.58 8.21 -11.11
C ARG A 194 1.18 6.75 -11.31
N CYS A 195 1.15 5.95 -10.24
CA CYS A 195 0.72 4.56 -10.29
C CYS A 195 -0.79 4.45 -10.57
N ILE A 196 -1.60 5.23 -9.85
CA ILE A 196 -3.05 5.31 -10.08
C ILE A 196 -3.35 5.84 -11.49
N ALA A 197 -2.65 6.87 -11.94
CA ALA A 197 -2.80 7.38 -13.32
C ALA A 197 -2.41 6.34 -14.37
N GLY A 198 -1.50 5.42 -14.06
CA GLY A 198 -1.17 4.27 -14.90
C GLY A 198 -2.18 3.12 -14.83
N GLY A 199 -3.29 3.28 -14.11
CA GLY A 199 -4.38 2.31 -14.01
C GLY A 199 -4.20 1.26 -12.92
N ILE A 200 -3.25 1.42 -12.00
CA ILE A 200 -3.13 0.51 -10.85
C ILE A 200 -4.35 0.72 -9.94
N PRO A 201 -5.09 -0.33 -9.57
CA PRO A 201 -6.26 -0.22 -8.70
C PRO A 201 -5.90 0.43 -7.35
N PRO A 202 -6.71 1.38 -6.85
CA PRO A 202 -6.46 2.02 -5.57
C PRO A 202 -6.68 1.07 -4.39
N LEU A 203 -5.77 1.13 -3.43
CA LEU A 203 -5.86 0.43 -2.15
C LEU A 203 -6.15 1.44 -1.05
N PHE A 204 -7.05 1.13 -0.14
CA PHE A 204 -7.37 1.94 1.02
C PHE A 204 -7.02 1.18 2.28
N ARG A 205 -6.38 1.85 3.22
CA ARG A 205 -6.00 1.29 4.53
C ARG A 205 -6.78 2.01 5.62
N SER A 206 -7.56 1.23 6.35
CA SER A 206 -8.24 1.67 7.58
C SER A 206 -7.54 1.08 8.80
N ALA A 207 -7.48 1.83 9.89
CA ALA A 207 -7.11 1.30 11.20
C ALA A 207 -8.39 0.85 11.93
N THR A 208 -8.42 -0.37 12.45
CA THR A 208 -9.51 -0.83 13.33
C THR A 208 -9.23 -0.46 14.78
N ALA A 209 -10.26 -0.60 15.63
CA ALA A 209 -10.15 -0.30 17.07
C ALA A 209 -9.06 -1.10 17.80
N ASP A 210 -8.64 -2.25 17.25
CA ASP A 210 -7.61 -3.13 17.80
C ASP A 210 -6.21 -2.90 17.20
N ASP A 211 -5.98 -1.74 16.56
CA ASP A 211 -4.74 -1.39 15.81
C ASP A 211 -4.41 -2.37 14.66
N GLN A 212 -5.37 -3.20 14.26
CA GLN A 212 -5.24 -4.03 13.08
C GLN A 212 -5.53 -3.20 11.82
N ARG A 213 -4.67 -3.37 10.81
CA ARG A 213 -4.84 -2.71 9.53
C ARG A 213 -5.76 -3.56 8.67
N GLN A 214 -6.78 -2.92 8.11
CA GLN A 214 -7.64 -3.55 7.10
C GLN A 214 -7.43 -2.85 5.77
N TYR A 215 -7.42 -3.65 4.72
CA TYR A 215 -7.16 -3.21 3.36
C TYR A 215 -8.37 -3.43 2.47
N PHE A 216 -8.67 -2.43 1.66
CA PHE A 216 -9.82 -2.41 0.79
C PHE A 216 -9.39 -1.94 -0.59
N PHE A 217 -9.78 -2.63 -1.66
CA PHE A 217 -9.71 -2.00 -2.98
C PHE A 217 -10.90 -1.06 -3.16
N LEU A 218 -10.67 0.08 -3.82
CA LEU A 218 -11.73 1.06 -4.07
C LEU A 218 -12.24 0.96 -5.51
N LEU A 219 -13.56 0.92 -5.65
CA LEU A 219 -14.27 0.98 -6.93
C LEU A 219 -15.36 2.05 -6.87
N GLY A 220 -15.82 2.48 -8.04
CA GLY A 220 -17.04 3.28 -8.15
C GLY A 220 -18.25 2.52 -7.66
N TYR A 221 -19.33 3.24 -7.34
CA TYR A 221 -20.59 2.65 -6.88
C TYR A 221 -21.15 1.58 -7.84
N ASP A 222 -20.93 1.77 -9.15
CA ASP A 222 -21.28 0.87 -10.24
C ASP A 222 -20.22 -0.22 -10.51
N GLY A 223 -19.12 -0.25 -9.75
CA GLY A 223 -18.03 -1.22 -9.90
C GLY A 223 -16.93 -0.78 -10.86
N ARG A 224 -17.01 0.40 -11.47
CA ARG A 224 -15.98 0.88 -12.41
C ARG A 224 -14.70 1.32 -11.70
N ALA A 225 -13.60 1.40 -12.45
CA ALA A 225 -12.37 2.03 -11.99
C ALA A 225 -12.57 3.54 -11.74
N ILE A 226 -12.06 4.04 -10.62
CA ILE A 226 -12.21 5.45 -10.17
C ILE A 226 -10.88 6.21 -10.11
N ASN A 227 -9.81 5.64 -10.66
CA ASN A 227 -8.44 6.13 -10.58
C ASN A 227 -8.29 7.65 -10.76
N GLY A 228 -8.91 8.22 -11.79
CA GLY A 228 -8.84 9.66 -12.08
C GLY A 228 -9.53 10.53 -11.03
N GLU A 229 -10.67 10.08 -10.51
CA GLU A 229 -11.50 10.84 -9.55
C GLU A 229 -10.89 10.89 -8.16
N ILE A 230 -10.18 9.84 -7.76
CA ILE A 230 -9.56 9.77 -6.43
C ILE A 230 -8.11 10.24 -6.40
N ALA A 231 -7.50 10.51 -7.56
CA ALA A 231 -6.07 10.83 -7.66
C ALA A 231 -5.66 12.02 -6.78
N GLU A 232 -6.54 13.00 -6.58
CA GLU A 232 -6.26 14.15 -5.72
C GLU A 232 -6.22 13.82 -4.22
N TYR A 233 -6.82 12.70 -3.80
CA TYR A 233 -6.90 12.26 -2.41
C TYR A 233 -5.82 11.22 -2.06
N MET A 234 -4.93 10.91 -3.00
CA MET A 234 -3.84 9.96 -2.77
C MET A 234 -2.95 10.41 -1.61
N ALA A 235 -2.64 9.46 -0.73
CA ALA A 235 -1.85 9.63 0.49
C ALA A 235 -2.39 10.73 1.44
N ASP A 236 -3.70 11.02 1.36
CA ASP A 236 -4.42 11.82 2.33
C ASP A 236 -5.22 10.90 3.25
N ASP A 237 -5.29 11.25 4.53
CA ASP A 237 -6.30 10.68 5.41
C ASP A 237 -7.67 11.26 5.03
N ILE A 238 -8.55 10.37 4.60
CA ILE A 238 -9.91 10.69 4.16
C ILE A 238 -10.95 9.95 4.99
N LEU A 239 -12.17 10.43 4.84
CA LEU A 239 -13.37 9.95 5.48
C LEU A 239 -14.48 9.94 4.42
N PHE A 240 -15.13 8.80 4.20
CA PHE A 240 -16.17 8.65 3.18
C PHE A 240 -17.16 7.53 3.53
N CYS A 241 -18.32 7.52 2.88
CA CYS A 241 -19.28 6.42 2.95
C CYS A 241 -19.10 5.48 1.75
N GLY A 242 -19.18 4.17 1.99
CA GLY A 242 -19.17 3.18 0.91
C GLY A 242 -19.91 1.90 1.28
N ARG A 243 -20.22 1.10 0.27
CA ARG A 243 -20.74 -0.27 0.42
C ARG A 243 -19.59 -1.26 0.31
N MET A 244 -19.50 -2.15 1.28
CA MET A 244 -18.42 -3.12 1.37
C MET A 244 -18.86 -4.48 0.84
N GLU A 245 -17.99 -5.10 0.04
CA GLU A 245 -18.16 -6.46 -0.44
C GLU A 245 -16.90 -7.28 -0.13
N LYS A 246 -17.08 -8.56 0.15
CA LYS A 246 -15.99 -9.53 0.25
C LYS A 246 -15.91 -10.35 -1.02
N TRP A 247 -14.77 -10.28 -1.68
CA TRP A 247 -14.45 -11.01 -2.91
C TRP A 247 -13.34 -12.00 -2.59
N ASP A 248 -13.69 -13.25 -2.35
CA ASP A 248 -12.71 -14.26 -1.87
C ASP A 248 -12.01 -13.78 -0.57
N ASP A 249 -10.71 -13.53 -0.62
CA ASP A 249 -9.89 -12.98 0.47
C ASP A 249 -9.82 -11.44 0.48
N TRP A 250 -10.31 -10.76 -0.56
CA TRP A 250 -10.29 -9.31 -0.66
C TRP A 250 -11.53 -8.66 -0.05
N LEU A 251 -11.33 -7.46 0.49
CA LEU A 251 -12.40 -6.52 0.79
C LEU A 251 -12.41 -5.44 -0.29
N ILE A 252 -13.58 -5.14 -0.81
CA ILE A 252 -13.82 -4.11 -1.82
C ILE A 252 -14.77 -3.09 -1.22
N VAL A 253 -14.48 -1.82 -1.41
CA VAL A 253 -15.41 -0.73 -1.07
C VAL A 253 -15.82 -0.03 -2.35
N LYS A 254 -17.12 -0.08 -2.63
CA LYS A 254 -17.77 0.66 -3.71
C LYS A 254 -18.25 2.00 -3.16
N MET A 255 -17.80 3.09 -3.76
CA MET A 255 -18.07 4.45 -3.28
C MET A 255 -18.58 5.36 -4.40
N ASP A 256 -19.43 6.31 -4.02
CA ASP A 256 -19.85 7.40 -4.89
C ASP A 256 -18.83 8.54 -4.74
N THR A 257 -17.96 8.70 -5.74
CA THR A 257 -16.92 9.75 -5.79
C THR A 257 -17.50 11.16 -5.90
N GLY A 258 -18.76 11.29 -6.35
CA GLY A 258 -19.47 12.57 -6.38
C GLY A 258 -20.02 13.00 -5.01
N LYS A 259 -20.00 12.11 -4.02
CA LYS A 259 -20.51 12.38 -2.66
C LYS A 259 -19.43 12.14 -1.60
N GLY A 260 -19.08 13.19 -0.86
CA GLY A 260 -18.62 13.05 0.52
C GLY A 260 -17.28 12.34 0.75
N ILE A 261 -16.26 12.61 -0.08
CA ILE A 261 -14.86 12.36 0.32
C ILE A 261 -14.35 13.58 1.09
N HIS A 262 -14.12 13.41 2.39
CA HIS A 262 -13.65 14.48 3.27
C HIS A 262 -12.21 14.21 3.71
N ARG A 263 -11.30 15.15 3.47
CA ARG A 263 -9.96 15.11 4.06
C ARG A 263 -10.09 15.39 5.56
N THR A 264 -9.60 14.48 6.39
CA THR A 264 -9.59 14.66 7.85
C THR A 264 -8.41 15.51 8.30
N ASN A 265 -7.44 15.72 7.40
CA ASN A 265 -6.28 16.57 7.63
C ASN A 265 -6.40 17.95 6.92
N PRO A 266 -5.98 19.03 7.60
CA PRO A 266 -5.45 19.03 8.96
C PRO A 266 -6.55 18.92 10.03
N TRP A 267 -6.26 18.18 11.10
CA TRP A 267 -7.15 17.85 12.23
C TRP A 267 -7.86 19.06 12.90
N TRP A 268 -7.40 20.30 12.66
CA TRP A 268 -8.01 21.53 13.18
C TRP A 268 -9.16 22.10 12.33
N LYS A 269 -9.45 21.52 11.14
CA LYS A 269 -10.65 21.89 10.36
C LYS A 269 -11.87 21.13 10.90
N LYS A 270 -12.78 21.87 11.54
CA LYS A 270 -13.95 21.40 12.32
C LYS A 270 -15.13 20.85 11.51
N ASP A 271 -14.98 20.51 10.24
CA ASP A 271 -16.09 19.97 9.45
C ASP A 271 -15.88 18.49 9.13
N THR A 272 -16.15 17.67 10.14
CA THR A 272 -16.17 16.20 10.08
C THR A 272 -17.61 15.66 9.99
N SER A 273 -18.57 16.50 9.57
CA SER A 273 -19.95 16.05 9.41
C SER A 273 -20.09 15.27 8.11
N ILE A 274 -19.97 13.94 8.18
CA ILE A 274 -20.42 13.09 7.08
C ILE A 274 -21.95 12.97 7.23
N PRO A 275 -22.74 13.19 6.17
CA PRO A 275 -24.08 12.65 6.17
C PRO A 275 -24.01 11.15 6.44
N MET A 276 -24.92 10.64 7.30
CA MET A 276 -25.07 9.19 7.50
C MET A 276 -25.06 8.50 6.13
N CYS A 277 -24.43 7.33 6.05
CA CYS A 277 -24.54 6.49 4.86
C CYS A 277 -26.02 6.37 4.50
N GLY A 278 -26.44 7.11 3.47
CA GLY A 278 -27.84 7.20 3.07
C GLY A 278 -28.36 5.80 2.77
N SER A 279 -29.55 5.50 3.28
CA SER A 279 -30.29 4.28 2.92
C SER A 279 -30.80 4.35 1.50
#